data_AF-A0A7W0GLT5-F1
#
_entry.id   AF-A0A7W0GLT5-F1
#
_cell.length_a   1.000
_cell.length_b   1.000
_cell.length_c   1.000
_cell.angle_alpha   90.00
_cell.angle_beta   90.00
_cell.angle_gamma   90.00
#
_symmetry.space_group_name_H-M   'P 1'
#
loop_
_entity.id
_entity.type
_entity.pdbx_description
1 polymer ?
#
loop_
_entity_poly.entity_id
_entity_poly.type
_entity_poly.pdbx_seq_one_letter_code
_entity_poly.pdbx_strand_id
1 'polypeptide(L)' 'MAKTTFLDFEQPIAELEAKIDELRFVQDDSAVDISEEIDRLQEKSDGLLK' A
#
# COMPACT_ATOMS: atom_id res chain seq x y z
N MET A 1 -16.55 -9.34 -20.15
CA MET A 1 -16.10 -8.37 -19.15
C MET A 1 -15.81 -9.15 -17.87
N ALA A 2 -14.56 -9.55 -17.63
CA ALA A 2 -14.23 -10.23 -16.38
C ALA A 2 -14.23 -9.17 -15.27
N LYS A 3 -15.19 -9.28 -14.35
CA LYS A 3 -15.22 -8.45 -13.15
C LYS A 3 -14.09 -8.96 -12.27
N THR A 4 -13.02 -8.19 -12.10
CA THR A 4 -11.98 -8.48 -11.11
C THR A 4 -12.64 -8.40 -9.74
N THR A 5 -13.14 -9.53 -9.27
CA THR A 5 -13.69 -9.66 -7.92
C THR A 5 -12.49 -9.92 -7.04
N PHE A 6 -12.04 -8.90 -6.32
CA PHE A 6 -11.02 -9.08 -5.30
C PHE A 6 -11.49 -10.14 -4.32
N LEU A 7 -10.64 -11.12 -4.08
CA LEU A 7 -10.91 -12.12 -3.06
C LEU A 7 -10.81 -11.42 -1.70
N ASP A 8 -11.53 -11.90 -0.70
CA ASP A 8 -11.58 -11.21 0.61
C ASP A 8 -10.18 -11.10 1.27
N PHE A 9 -9.25 -11.98 0.89
CA PHE A 9 -7.84 -11.91 1.33
C PHE A 9 -7.01 -10.86 0.56
N GLU A 10 -7.47 -10.40 -0.60
CA GLU A 10 -6.79 -9.37 -1.42
C GLU A 10 -7.18 -7.95 -1.01
N GLN A 11 -8.35 -7.77 -0.37
CA GLN A 11 -8.80 -6.47 0.14
C GLN A 11 -7.78 -5.80 1.09
N PRO A 12 -7.26 -6.47 2.14
CA PRO A 12 -6.29 -5.84 3.04
C PRO A 12 -4.96 -5.49 2.36
N ILE A 13 -4.59 -6.20 1.30
CA ILE A 13 -3.39 -5.89 0.50
C ILE A 13 -3.65 -4.64 -0.35
N ALA A 14 -4.77 -4.61 -1.07
CA ALA A 14 -5.15 -3.47 -1.90
C ALA A 14 -5.30 -2.16 -1.09
N GLU A 15 -5.81 -2.24 0.15
CA GLU A 15 -5.88 -1.10 1.06
C GLU A 15 -4.49 -0.60 1.48
N LEU A 16 -3.55 -1.52 1.75
CA LEU A 16 -2.17 -1.15 2.10
C LEU A 16 -1.44 -0.53 0.91
N GLU A 17 -1.57 -1.10 -0.29
CA GLU A 17 -0.99 -0.56 -1.51
C GLU A 17 -1.51 0.84 -1.83
N ALA A 18 -2.83 1.05 -1.76
CA ALA A 18 -3.43 2.36 -1.99
C ALA A 18 -2.90 3.41 -0.99
N LYS A 19 -2.69 3.02 0.27
CA LYS A 19 -2.15 3.89 1.31
C LYS A 19 -0.66 4.21 1.08
N ILE A 20 0.12 3.23 0.62
CA ILE A 20 1.53 3.44 0.25
C ILE A 20 1.64 4.44 -0.90
N ASP A 21 0.78 4.31 -1.92
CA ASP A 21 0.76 5.21 -3.07
C ASP A 21 0.39 6.65 -2.68
N GLU A 22 -0.60 6.81 -1.80
CA GLU A 22 -0.96 8.13 -1.26
C GLU A 22 0.20 8.76 -0.48
N LEU A 23 0.89 7.98 0.35
CA LEU A 23 2.05 8.45 1.11
C LEU A 23 3.20 8.84 0.18
N ARG A 24 3.50 8.05 -0.86
CA ARG A 24 4.52 8.40 -1.85
C ARG A 24 4.21 9.69 -2.58
N PHE A 25 2.95 9.88 -2.96
CA PHE A 25 2.50 11.12 -3.59
C PHE A 25 2.70 12.35 -2.69
N VAL A 26 2.35 12.23 -1.40
CA VAL A 26 2.55 13.31 -0.42
C VAL A 26 4.04 13.55 -0.14
N GLN A 27 4.87 12.50 -0.16
CA GLN A 27 6.32 12.62 0.02
C GLN A 27 6.96 13.47 -1.07
N ASP A 28 6.57 13.25 -2.33
CA ASP A 28 7.11 13.99 -3.48
C ASP A 28 6.81 15.50 -3.39
N ASP A 29 5.68 15.87 -2.78
CA ASP A 29 5.23 17.26 -2.61
C ASP A 29 5.60 17.88 -1.24
N SER A 30 6.24 17.14 -0.33
CA SER A 30 6.50 17.57 1.06
C SER A 30 7.96 17.40 1.48
N ALA A 31 8.48 18.30 2.30
CA ALA A 31 9.81 18.17 2.89
C ALA A 31 9.86 17.17 4.08
N VAL A 32 8.76 16.46 4.34
CA VAL A 32 8.64 15.50 5.44
C VAL A 32 9.13 14.13 4.97
N ASP A 33 10.12 13.58 5.68
CA ASP A 33 10.58 12.22 5.44
C ASP A 33 9.60 11.20 6.05
N ILE A 34 8.88 10.49 5.18
CA ILE A 34 7.93 9.42 5.52
C ILE A 34 8.37 8.07 4.97
N SER A 35 9.64 7.94 4.59
CA SER A 35 10.21 6.71 4.00
C SER A 35 10.07 5.51 4.94
N GLU A 36 10.31 5.71 6.24
CA GLU A 36 10.19 4.63 7.24
C GLU A 36 8.76 4.08 7.36
N GLU A 37 7.74 4.94 7.26
CA GLU A 37 6.34 4.51 7.33
C GLU A 37 5.93 3.76 6.05
N ILE A 38 6.41 4.22 4.88
CA ILE A 38 6.23 3.52 3.60
C ILE A 38 6.85 2.12 3.66
N ASP A 39 8.09 2.00 4.16
CA ASP A 39 8.78 0.71 4.27
C ASP A 39 8.04 -0.25 5.21
N ARG A 40 7.56 0.23 6.36
CA ARG A 40 6.75 -0.58 7.30
C ARG A 40 5.45 -1.08 6.67
N LEU A 41 4.76 -0.25 5.90
CA LEU A 41 3.53 -0.64 5.21
C LEU A 41 3.81 -1.65 4.09
N GLN A 42 4.93 -1.47 3.37
CA GLN A 42 5.37 -2.40 2.33
C GLN A 42 5.69 -3.77 2.91
N GLU A 43 6.45 -3.85 4.01
CA GLU A 43 6.75 -5.11 4.70
C GLU A 43 5.48 -5.82 5.19
N LYS A 44 4.49 -5.06 5.66
CA LYS A 44 3.19 -5.61 6.09
C LYS A 44 2.41 -6.18 4.91
N SER A 45 2.38 -5.48 3.77
CA SER A 45 1.75 -5.95 2.53
C SER A 45 2.39 -7.25 2.04
N ASP A 46 3.72 -7.27 1.95
CA ASP A 46 4.51 -8.43 1.53
C ASP A 46 4.35 -9.62 2.49
N GLY A 47 4.13 -9.35 3.79
CA GLY A 47 3.84 -10.36 4.80
C GLY A 47 2.48 -11.03 4.64
N LEU A 48 1.49 -10.37 4.01
CA LEU A 48 0.17 -10.95 3.73
C LEU A 48 0.17 -11.83 2.46
N LEU A 49 1.21 -11.71 1.62
CA LEU A 49 1.41 -12.51 0.41
C LEU A 49 2.16 -13.84 0.68
N LYS A 50 2.72 -14.03 1.87
CA LYS A 50 3.46 -15.25 2.29
C LYS A 50 2.56 -16.23 3.04
#